data_AF-A0A8K0CXP6-F1
#
_entry.id   AF-A0A8K0CXP6-F1
#
_cell.length_a   1.000
_cell.length_b   1.000
_cell.length_c   1.000
_cell.angle_alpha   90.00
_cell.angle_beta   90.00
_cell.angle_gamma   90.00
#
_symmetry.space_group_name_H-M   'P 1'
#
loop_
_entity.id
_entity.type
_entity.pdbx_description
1 polymer ?
#
loop_
_entity_poly.entity_id
_entity_poly.type
_entity_poly.pdbx_seq_one_letter_code
_entity_poly.pdbx_strand_id
1 'polypeptide(L)'
;MQEENIQLIEAIDAILQTKAEALDIMTKRLLLLSRHSAFSLLCASISIPRLIYFLSCSPTWRRMSLLEKYDIMLKSSLESILNISLSRDAWLQSFLPVKMGGLGIDTLLTWLPPDIFFNTTTIIAEAQKFWETSCHAEEILAGSVCCIQSVWEASVNQHTLFDLTISTNTAEDKARVLAATSGSWLNALPSPQLGTHMSGETFRTSVAIRLGADVSQPHRCPCDAAVSANGLPVN
;
A
#
# COMPACT_ATOMS: atom_id res chain seq x y z
N MET A 1 -26.11 16.80 19.50
CA MET A 1 -26.11 16.06 18.21
C MET A 1 -25.46 16.81 17.05
N GLN A 2 -25.96 17.98 16.58
CA GLN A 2 -25.33 18.66 15.43
C GLN A 2 -23.99 19.33 15.78
N GLU A 3 -23.89 20.03 16.91
CA GLU A 3 -22.62 20.65 17.37
C GLU A 3 -21.55 19.60 17.72
N GLU A 4 -21.91 18.50 18.39
CA GLU A 4 -20.97 17.42 18.71
C GLU A 4 -20.41 16.73 17.47
N ASN A 5 -21.21 16.60 16.41
CA ASN A 5 -20.76 16.00 15.14
C ASN A 5 -19.82 16.96 14.38
N ILE A 6 -20.05 18.27 14.47
CA ILE A 6 -19.15 19.29 13.90
C ILE A 6 -17.79 19.27 14.62
N GLN A 7 -17.79 19.30 15.96
CA GLN A 7 -16.56 19.26 16.75
C GLN A 7 -15.76 17.97 16.52
N LEU A 8 -16.44 16.82 16.37
CA LEU A 8 -15.80 15.55 16.05
C LEU A 8 -15.12 15.58 14.67
N ILE A 9 -15.78 16.15 13.66
CA ILE A 9 -15.22 16.26 12.31
C ILE A 9 -14.01 17.18 12.28
N GLU A 10 -14.07 18.32 12.95
CA GLU A 10 -12.94 19.25 13.07
C GLU A 10 -11.73 18.62 13.80
N ALA A 11 -12.00 17.80 14.83
CA ALA A 11 -10.94 17.07 15.52
C ALA A 11 -10.28 16.00 14.63
N ILE A 12 -11.08 15.26 13.84
CA ILE A 12 -10.56 14.27 12.87
C ILE A 12 -9.64 14.95 11.85
N ASP A 13 -10.05 16.12 11.35
CA ASP A 13 -9.26 16.90 10.39
C ASP A 13 -7.90 17.30 10.95
N ALA A 14 -7.91 17.90 12.14
CA ALA A 14 -6.69 18.35 12.79
C ALA A 14 -5.72 17.19 13.01
N ILE A 15 -6.22 16.03 13.43
CA ILE A 15 -5.40 14.83 13.66
C ILE A 15 -4.84 14.30 12.34
N LEU A 16 -5.66 14.10 11.31
CA LEU A 16 -5.22 13.56 10.02
C LEU A 16 -4.18 14.48 9.38
N GLN A 17 -4.39 15.80 9.44
CA GLN A 17 -3.43 16.78 8.93
C GLN A 17 -2.11 16.74 9.70
N THR A 18 -2.15 16.69 11.03
CA THR A 18 -0.94 16.55 11.87
C THR A 18 -0.17 15.26 11.53
N LYS A 19 -0.88 14.16 11.27
CA LYS A 19 -0.27 12.88 10.90
C LYS A 19 0.32 12.91 9.48
N ALA A 20 -0.32 13.60 8.55
CA ALA A 20 0.22 13.82 7.21
C ALA A 20 1.52 14.66 7.26
N GLU A 21 1.52 15.76 8.02
CA GLU A 21 2.74 16.58 8.20
C GLU A 21 3.86 15.76 8.86
N ALA A 22 3.54 14.93 9.85
CA ALA A 22 4.49 14.02 10.46
C ALA A 22 5.04 12.98 9.47
N LEU A 23 4.22 12.48 8.54
CA LEU A 23 4.66 11.57 7.47
C LEU A 23 5.70 12.28 6.60
N ASP A 24 5.43 13.49 6.09
CA ASP A 24 6.37 14.25 5.26
C ASP A 24 7.72 14.49 5.97
N ILE A 25 7.68 14.90 7.24
CA ILE A 25 8.90 15.12 8.03
C ILE A 25 9.70 13.82 8.19
N MET A 26 9.02 12.69 8.44
CA MET A 26 9.67 11.40 8.63
C MET A 26 10.24 10.87 7.31
N THR A 27 9.53 11.04 6.20
CA THR A 27 10.01 10.69 4.86
C THR A 27 11.34 11.38 4.56
N LYS A 28 11.48 12.68 4.85
CA LYS A 28 12.76 13.41 4.66
C LYS A 28 13.91 12.79 5.45
N ARG A 29 13.64 12.27 6.65
CA ARG A 29 14.65 11.58 7.48
C ARG A 29 14.95 10.17 6.98
N LEU A 30 13.95 9.45 6.48
CA LEU A 30 14.12 8.12 5.91
C LEU A 30 15.02 8.13 4.68
N LEU A 31 15.04 9.23 3.91
CA LEU A 31 15.94 9.39 2.76
C LEU A 31 17.44 9.41 3.15
N LEU A 32 17.77 9.59 4.42
CA LEU A 32 19.15 9.49 4.93
C LEU A 32 19.61 8.04 5.13
N LEU A 33 18.68 7.08 5.09
CA LEU A 33 18.94 5.66 5.28
C LEU A 33 19.08 4.95 3.94
N SER A 34 19.59 3.72 3.96
CA SER A 34 19.53 2.85 2.79
C SER A 34 18.06 2.59 2.39
N ARG A 35 17.79 2.44 1.09
CA ARG A 35 16.42 2.24 0.56
C ARG A 35 15.69 1.08 1.22
N HIS A 36 16.38 -0.03 1.45
CA HIS A 36 15.81 -1.21 2.10
C HIS A 36 15.40 -0.91 3.55
N SER A 37 16.28 -0.27 4.33
CA SER A 37 15.97 0.13 5.71
C SER A 37 14.85 1.18 5.77
N ALA A 38 14.90 2.17 4.88
CA ALA A 38 13.90 3.22 4.79
C ALA A 38 12.51 2.66 4.47
N PHE A 39 12.43 1.75 3.49
CA PHE A 39 11.20 1.04 3.14
C PHE A 39 10.67 0.21 4.32
N SER A 40 11.53 -0.60 4.95
CA SER A 40 11.12 -1.44 6.08
C SER A 40 10.57 -0.61 7.24
N LEU A 41 11.21 0.52 7.58
CA LEU A 41 10.72 1.44 8.61
C LEU A 41 9.44 2.17 8.22
N LEU A 42 9.30 2.55 6.94
CA LEU A 42 8.09 3.17 6.42
C LEU A 42 6.89 2.27 6.69
N CYS A 43 6.95 1.02 6.22
CA CYS A 43 5.88 0.05 6.34
C CYS A 43 5.64 -0.39 7.79
N ALA A 44 6.70 -0.63 8.56
CA ALA A 44 6.57 -1.17 9.91
C ALA A 44 6.11 -0.14 10.95
N SER A 45 6.33 1.16 10.74
CA SER A 45 6.18 2.13 11.83
C SER A 45 5.71 3.54 11.49
N ILE A 46 5.72 3.94 10.21
CA ILE A 46 5.49 5.35 9.82
C ILE A 46 4.22 5.53 8.99
N SER A 47 3.86 4.57 8.13
CA SER A 47 2.67 4.63 7.28
C SER A 47 1.37 4.41 8.08
N ILE A 48 0.72 3.26 7.92
CA ILE A 48 -0.56 2.92 8.55
C ILE A 48 -0.47 2.58 10.03
N PRO A 49 0.62 1.99 10.57
CA PRO A 49 0.68 1.67 12.00
C PRO A 49 0.44 2.87 12.93
N ARG A 50 0.69 4.10 12.47
CA ARG A 50 0.41 5.33 13.24
C ARG A 50 -1.03 5.83 13.16
N LEU A 51 -1.77 5.35 12.17
CA LEU A 51 -3.16 5.71 11.89
C LEU A 51 -4.13 4.59 12.28
N ILE A 52 -3.66 3.35 12.40
CA ILE A 52 -4.50 2.16 12.62
C ILE A 52 -5.51 2.36 13.75
N TYR A 53 -5.10 2.87 14.90
CA TYR A 53 -5.99 3.14 16.03
C TYR A 53 -7.06 4.21 15.69
N PHE A 54 -6.67 5.28 15.00
CA PHE A 54 -7.60 6.35 14.63
C PHE A 54 -8.59 5.90 13.56
N LEU A 55 -8.13 5.18 12.54
CA LEU A 55 -9.00 4.53 11.54
C LEU A 55 -9.93 3.53 12.22
N SER A 56 -9.46 2.91 13.31
CA SER A 56 -10.20 1.88 14.02
C SER A 56 -11.30 2.40 14.96
N CYS A 57 -11.18 3.64 15.42
CA CYS A 57 -12.03 4.17 16.50
C CYS A 57 -12.83 5.42 16.10
N SER A 58 -12.67 5.91 14.87
CA SER A 58 -13.25 7.18 14.41
C SER A 58 -13.82 7.05 13.01
N PRO A 59 -14.92 7.76 12.67
CA PRO A 59 -15.53 7.74 11.34
C PRO A 59 -14.70 8.52 10.30
N THR A 60 -13.45 8.10 10.08
CA THR A 60 -12.50 8.73 9.16
C THR A 60 -12.93 8.65 7.69
N TRP A 61 -13.73 7.63 7.33
CA TRP A 61 -14.34 7.48 6.00
C TRP A 61 -15.23 8.66 5.60
N ARG A 62 -15.71 9.47 6.56
CA ARG A 62 -16.42 10.71 6.26
C ARG A 62 -15.52 11.79 5.64
N ARG A 63 -14.19 11.63 5.71
CA ARG A 63 -13.18 12.59 5.24
C ARG A 63 -12.27 12.02 4.17
N MET A 64 -12.89 11.45 3.14
CA MET A 64 -12.22 10.85 1.97
C MET A 64 -11.15 11.74 1.35
N SER A 65 -11.44 13.03 1.20
CA SER A 65 -10.49 13.99 0.59
C SER A 65 -9.19 14.14 1.38
N LEU A 66 -9.17 13.88 2.69
CA LEU A 66 -7.95 13.89 3.50
C LEU A 66 -7.23 12.53 3.45
N LEU A 67 -7.97 11.43 3.40
CA LEU A 67 -7.40 10.09 3.24
C LEU A 67 -6.69 9.96 1.88
N GLU A 68 -7.32 10.42 0.81
CA GLU A 68 -6.72 10.46 -0.54
C GLU A 68 -5.44 11.31 -0.58
N LYS A 69 -5.44 12.48 0.10
CA LYS A 69 -4.24 13.32 0.21
C LYS A 69 -3.11 12.59 0.94
N TYR A 70 -3.43 11.84 1.98
CA TYR A 70 -2.44 11.05 2.70
C TYR A 70 -1.89 9.92 1.82
N ASP A 71 -2.75 9.21 1.09
CA ASP A 71 -2.33 8.14 0.16
C ASP A 71 -1.43 8.68 -0.96
N ILE A 72 -1.73 9.87 -1.50
CA ILE A 72 -0.87 10.57 -2.48
C ILE A 72 0.50 10.89 -1.86
N MET A 73 0.52 11.36 -0.61
CA MET A 73 1.77 11.66 0.10
C MET A 73 2.59 10.39 0.40
N LEU A 74 1.92 9.30 0.77
CA LEU A 74 2.54 7.99 0.96
C LEU A 74 3.12 7.47 -0.35
N LYS A 75 2.40 7.60 -1.46
CA LYS A 75 2.90 7.27 -2.80
C LYS A 75 4.16 8.06 -3.13
N SER A 76 4.12 9.38 -3.00
CA SER A 76 5.28 10.25 -3.28
C SER A 76 6.48 9.92 -2.38
N SER A 77 6.22 9.59 -1.11
CA SER A 77 7.26 9.15 -0.16
C SER A 77 7.90 7.83 -0.61
N LEU A 78 7.09 6.87 -1.05
CA LEU A 78 7.55 5.58 -1.53
C LEU A 78 8.37 5.71 -2.82
N GLU A 79 7.88 6.49 -3.79
CA GLU A 79 8.60 6.80 -5.03
C GLU A 79 9.95 7.48 -4.74
N SER A 80 10.00 8.39 -3.77
CA SER A 80 11.24 9.06 -3.35
C SER A 80 12.24 8.12 -2.69
N ILE A 81 11.78 7.22 -1.81
CA ILE A 81 12.63 6.24 -1.12
C ILE A 81 13.18 5.22 -2.11
N LEU A 82 12.31 4.67 -2.96
CA LEU A 82 12.68 3.62 -3.90
C LEU A 82 13.38 4.16 -5.14
N ASN A 83 13.18 5.44 -5.49
CA ASN A 83 13.61 6.03 -6.76
C ASN A 83 13.02 5.29 -7.98
N ILE A 84 11.71 5.09 -7.96
CA ILE A 84 10.92 4.41 -9.00
C ILE A 84 9.64 5.22 -9.23
N SER A 85 9.17 5.32 -10.48
CA SER A 85 7.84 5.85 -10.80
C SER A 85 6.79 4.75 -10.73
N LEU A 86 5.74 4.94 -9.93
CA LEU A 86 4.66 3.97 -9.78
C LEU A 86 3.48 4.37 -10.66
N SER A 87 3.21 3.58 -11.70
CA SER A 87 1.97 3.66 -12.47
C SER A 87 0.75 3.38 -11.58
N ARG A 88 -0.46 3.60 -12.10
CA ARG A 88 -1.69 3.27 -11.36
C ARG A 88 -1.71 1.81 -10.92
N ASP A 89 -1.38 0.90 -11.83
CA ASP A 89 -1.43 -0.53 -11.57
C ASP A 89 -0.30 -0.98 -10.64
N ALA A 90 0.91 -0.43 -10.80
CA ALA A 90 2.02 -0.68 -9.88
C ALA A 90 1.72 -0.18 -8.46
N TRP A 91 1.03 0.97 -8.35
CA TRP A 91 0.56 1.49 -7.06
C TRP A 91 -0.51 0.59 -6.44
N LEU A 92 -1.52 0.18 -7.22
CA LEU A 92 -2.55 -0.77 -6.77
C LEU A 92 -1.93 -2.11 -6.33
N GLN A 93 -0.99 -2.65 -7.12
CA GLN A 93 -0.28 -3.88 -6.79
C GLN A 93 0.55 -3.74 -5.51
N SER A 94 1.10 -2.55 -5.22
CA SER A 94 1.91 -2.35 -4.02
C SER A 94 1.14 -2.64 -2.73
N PHE A 95 -0.18 -2.48 -2.75
CA PHE A 95 -1.04 -2.73 -1.60
C PHE A 95 -1.34 -4.19 -1.34
N LEU A 96 -1.12 -5.05 -2.34
CA LEU A 96 -1.37 -6.47 -2.16
C LEU A 96 -0.39 -7.06 -1.13
N PRO A 97 -0.84 -8.06 -0.35
CA PRO A 97 0.05 -8.81 0.51
C PRO A 97 1.25 -9.37 -0.27
N VAL A 98 2.39 -9.51 0.42
CA VAL A 98 3.61 -10.06 -0.18
C VAL A 98 3.37 -11.46 -0.79
N LYS A 99 2.50 -12.28 -0.20
CA LYS A 99 2.11 -13.59 -0.75
C LYS A 99 1.33 -13.51 -2.07
N MET A 100 0.73 -12.36 -2.38
CA MET A 100 -0.05 -12.08 -3.59
C MET A 100 0.70 -11.16 -4.57
N GLY A 101 2.01 -10.95 -4.37
CA GLY A 101 2.85 -10.24 -5.34
C GLY A 101 2.94 -8.74 -5.13
N GLY A 102 2.32 -8.20 -4.09
CA GLY A 102 2.48 -6.80 -3.71
C GLY A 102 3.63 -6.54 -2.76
N LEU A 103 3.67 -5.34 -2.19
CA LEU A 103 4.69 -4.92 -1.22
C LEU A 103 4.23 -5.09 0.23
N GLY A 104 2.96 -5.41 0.47
CA GLY A 104 2.38 -5.43 1.82
C GLY A 104 2.34 -4.05 2.48
N ILE A 105 2.27 -3.00 1.66
CA ILE A 105 1.81 -1.69 2.12
C ILE A 105 0.30 -1.79 2.18
N ASP A 106 -0.37 -1.10 3.08
CA ASP A 106 -1.83 -1.08 3.05
C ASP A 106 -2.35 0.32 2.63
N THR A 107 -3.59 0.39 2.13
CA THR A 107 -4.24 1.65 1.73
C THR A 107 -5.22 2.08 2.81
N LEU A 108 -5.25 3.35 3.20
CA LEU A 108 -6.20 3.84 4.21
C LEU A 108 -7.68 3.55 3.86
N LEU A 109 -7.99 3.46 2.56
CA LEU A 109 -9.32 3.17 2.03
C LEU A 109 -9.82 1.74 2.33
N THR A 110 -8.90 0.78 2.44
CA THR A 110 -9.23 -0.62 2.74
C THR A 110 -9.35 -0.86 4.24
N TRP A 111 -8.81 0.04 5.07
CA TRP A 111 -8.85 -0.06 6.53
C TRP A 111 -10.17 0.48 7.07
N LEU A 112 -11.20 -0.36 7.07
CA LEU A 112 -12.28 -0.26 8.05
C LEU A 112 -12.12 -1.37 9.09
N PRO A 113 -12.04 -1.03 10.38
CA PRO A 113 -11.85 -1.99 11.45
C PRO A 113 -13.04 -2.96 11.60
N PRO A 114 -12.76 -4.25 11.70
CA PRO A 114 -13.64 -5.29 12.19
C PRO A 114 -14.39 -4.92 13.50
N ASP A 115 -13.68 -4.30 14.44
CA ASP A 115 -14.17 -4.03 15.80
C ASP A 115 -15.24 -2.93 15.86
N ILE A 116 -15.35 -2.08 14.83
CA ILE A 116 -16.46 -1.13 14.73
C ILE A 116 -17.78 -1.89 14.59
N PHE A 117 -17.82 -3.08 13.98
CA PHE A 117 -19.06 -3.78 13.64
C PHE A 117 -19.77 -4.52 14.79
N PHE A 118 -19.23 -4.51 16.01
CA PHE A 118 -19.75 -5.32 17.13
C PHE A 118 -20.93 -4.72 17.90
N ASN A 119 -21.27 -3.44 17.73
CA ASN A 119 -22.27 -2.80 18.60
C ASN A 119 -23.33 -2.00 17.83
N THR A 120 -24.56 -2.51 17.69
CA THR A 120 -25.69 -1.95 16.92
C THR A 120 -25.90 -0.42 17.06
N THR A 121 -25.14 0.36 16.32
CA THR A 121 -25.25 1.81 16.23
C THR A 121 -25.34 2.23 14.77
N THR A 122 -26.06 3.31 14.51
CA THR A 122 -26.33 3.82 13.15
C THR A 122 -25.07 4.13 12.33
N ILE A 123 -23.97 4.49 13.00
CA ILE A 123 -22.66 4.79 12.41
C ILE A 123 -22.04 3.55 11.75
N ILE A 124 -22.31 2.36 12.28
CA ILE A 124 -21.76 1.10 11.77
C ILE A 124 -22.46 0.68 10.48
N ALA A 125 -23.78 0.82 10.44
CA ALA A 125 -24.54 0.54 9.23
C ALA A 125 -24.12 1.49 8.09
N GLU A 126 -23.79 2.73 8.41
CA GLU A 126 -23.19 3.69 7.47
C GLU A 126 -21.80 3.24 7.02
N ALA A 127 -20.93 2.84 7.95
CA ALA A 127 -19.58 2.35 7.68
C ALA A 127 -19.59 1.09 6.81
N GLN A 128 -20.49 0.15 7.09
CA GLN A 128 -20.66 -1.09 6.34
C GLN A 128 -21.06 -0.81 4.90
N LYS A 129 -22.12 -0.01 4.72
CA LYS A 129 -22.60 0.38 3.40
C LYS A 129 -21.52 1.13 2.61
N PHE A 130 -20.75 1.97 3.28
CA PHE A 130 -19.62 2.66 2.67
C PHE A 130 -18.58 1.66 2.17
N TRP A 131 -18.16 0.71 3.02
CA TRP A 131 -17.18 -0.30 2.67
C TRP A 131 -17.65 -1.18 1.50
N GLU A 132 -18.90 -1.66 1.53
CA GLU A 132 -19.50 -2.44 0.43
C GLU A 132 -19.45 -1.67 -0.90
N THR A 133 -19.75 -0.37 -0.86
CA THR A 133 -19.75 0.50 -2.05
C THR A 133 -18.33 0.75 -2.57
N SER A 134 -17.37 0.97 -1.67
CA SER A 134 -16.00 1.37 -2.04
C SER A 134 -15.08 0.19 -2.35
N CYS A 135 -15.34 -1.00 -1.79
CA CYS A 135 -14.45 -2.15 -1.86
C CYS A 135 -14.99 -3.31 -2.72
N HIS A 136 -16.18 -3.18 -3.31
CA HIS A 136 -16.82 -4.20 -4.18
C HIS A 136 -16.88 -5.61 -3.57
N ALA A 137 -17.00 -5.71 -2.25
CA ALA A 137 -17.05 -6.99 -1.56
C ALA A 137 -18.48 -7.57 -1.57
N GLU A 138 -18.63 -8.80 -2.04
CA GLU A 138 -19.93 -9.47 -2.21
C GLU A 138 -20.44 -10.20 -0.94
N GLU A 139 -19.59 -10.45 0.05
CA GLU A 139 -19.93 -11.33 1.18
C GLU A 139 -19.71 -10.69 2.56
N ILE A 140 -20.78 -10.59 3.35
CA ILE A 140 -20.75 -10.12 4.74
C ILE A 140 -20.16 -11.23 5.62
N LEU A 141 -19.03 -10.95 6.27
CA LEU A 141 -18.44 -11.86 7.24
C LEU A 141 -19.30 -11.89 8.51
N ALA A 142 -19.91 -13.04 8.79
CA ALA A 142 -20.72 -13.25 9.99
C ALA A 142 -19.92 -13.90 11.14
N GLY A 143 -20.30 -13.59 12.39
CA GLY A 143 -19.73 -14.21 13.59
C GLY A 143 -18.36 -13.65 13.99
N SER A 144 -17.59 -14.40 14.78
CA SER A 144 -16.29 -13.95 15.34
C SER A 144 -15.20 -13.66 14.30
N VAL A 145 -15.40 -14.08 13.05
CA VAL A 145 -14.47 -13.82 11.94
C VAL A 145 -14.53 -12.35 11.50
N CYS A 146 -15.64 -11.67 11.78
CA CYS A 146 -15.81 -10.27 11.47
C CYS A 146 -14.96 -9.34 12.35
N CYS A 147 -14.20 -9.85 13.34
CA CYS A 147 -13.13 -9.19 14.12
C CYS A 147 -11.75 -9.21 13.43
N ILE A 148 -11.57 -9.93 12.32
CA ILE A 148 -10.25 -10.23 11.77
C ILE A 148 -10.01 -9.44 10.49
N GLN A 149 -9.18 -8.38 10.56
CA GLN A 149 -8.88 -7.47 9.46
C GLN A 149 -8.47 -8.20 8.17
N SER A 150 -7.59 -9.20 8.30
CA SER A 150 -7.08 -9.96 7.15
C SER A 150 -8.15 -10.71 6.36
N VAL A 151 -9.32 -10.99 6.98
CA VAL A 151 -10.43 -11.67 6.29
C VAL A 151 -11.25 -10.66 5.49
N TRP A 152 -11.50 -9.46 6.02
CA TRP A 152 -12.14 -8.36 5.29
C TRP A 152 -11.30 -7.94 4.08
N GLU A 153 -9.99 -7.82 4.26
CA GLU A 153 -9.07 -7.46 3.18
C GLU A 153 -8.93 -8.56 2.13
N ALA A 154 -9.26 -9.82 2.45
CA ALA A 154 -9.07 -10.93 1.53
C ALA A 154 -9.87 -10.75 0.24
N SER A 155 -11.14 -10.33 0.34
CA SER A 155 -12.00 -10.10 -0.82
C SER A 155 -11.46 -8.98 -1.71
N VAL A 156 -11.10 -7.84 -1.10
CA VAL A 156 -10.54 -6.67 -1.80
C VAL A 156 -9.23 -7.01 -2.49
N ASN A 157 -8.35 -7.75 -1.81
CA ASN A 157 -7.08 -8.19 -2.35
C ASN A 157 -7.26 -9.17 -3.51
N GLN A 158 -8.25 -10.07 -3.43
CA GLN A 158 -8.56 -11.01 -4.51
C GLN A 158 -9.10 -10.30 -5.75
N HIS A 159 -10.03 -9.35 -5.57
CA HIS A 159 -10.57 -8.56 -6.67
C HIS A 159 -9.48 -7.71 -7.35
N THR A 160 -8.65 -7.04 -6.55
CA THR A 160 -7.53 -6.24 -7.05
C THR A 160 -6.54 -7.11 -7.84
N LEU A 161 -6.21 -8.30 -7.33
CA LEU A 161 -5.33 -9.24 -8.05
C LEU A 161 -5.96 -9.72 -9.36
N PHE A 162 -7.27 -9.98 -9.37
CA PHE A 162 -8.00 -10.39 -10.57
C PHE A 162 -8.02 -9.28 -11.62
N ASP A 163 -8.34 -8.05 -11.24
CA ASP A 163 -8.32 -6.87 -12.12
C ASP A 163 -6.93 -6.65 -12.72
N LEU A 164 -5.89 -6.73 -11.89
CA LEU A 164 -4.50 -6.65 -12.36
C LEU A 164 -4.20 -7.76 -13.36
N THR A 165 -4.60 -9.01 -13.07
CA THR A 165 -4.38 -10.14 -13.98
C THR A 165 -5.07 -9.94 -15.34
N ILE A 166 -6.30 -9.41 -15.35
CA ILE A 166 -7.02 -9.10 -16.60
C ILE A 166 -6.38 -7.95 -17.36
N SER A 167 -5.94 -6.90 -16.66
CA SER A 167 -5.31 -5.74 -17.29
C SER A 167 -3.96 -6.07 -17.94
N THR A 168 -3.29 -7.13 -17.48
CA THR A 168 -1.98 -7.55 -17.99
C THR A 168 -2.11 -8.26 -19.33
N ASN A 169 -1.58 -7.65 -20.40
CA ASN A 169 -1.67 -8.19 -21.75
C ASN A 169 -0.43 -8.97 -22.19
N THR A 170 0.75 -8.65 -21.63
CA THR A 170 2.01 -9.28 -22.01
C THR A 170 2.25 -10.58 -21.23
N ALA A 171 3.03 -11.50 -21.81
CA ALA A 171 3.36 -12.75 -21.14
C ALA A 171 4.26 -12.51 -19.93
N GLU A 172 5.10 -11.50 -19.99
CA GLU A 172 6.02 -11.05 -18.96
C GLU A 172 5.27 -10.49 -17.75
N ASP A 173 4.25 -9.65 -17.99
CA ASP A 173 3.41 -9.11 -16.92
C ASP A 173 2.63 -10.22 -16.21
N LYS A 174 2.09 -11.18 -16.96
CA LYS A 174 1.42 -12.35 -16.40
C LYS A 174 2.37 -13.20 -15.57
N ALA A 175 3.58 -13.46 -16.09
CA ALA A 175 4.60 -14.21 -15.36
C ALA A 175 5.01 -13.51 -14.05
N ARG A 176 5.13 -12.18 -14.05
CA ARG A 176 5.42 -11.38 -12.84
C ARG A 176 4.32 -11.55 -11.80
N VAL A 177 3.06 -11.36 -12.18
CA VAL A 177 1.92 -11.48 -11.26
C VAL A 177 1.82 -12.91 -10.70
N LEU A 178 2.13 -13.93 -11.51
CA LEU A 178 2.16 -15.33 -11.07
C LEU A 178 3.36 -15.66 -10.17
N ALA A 179 4.52 -15.03 -10.39
CA ALA A 179 5.73 -15.19 -9.58
C ALA A 179 5.65 -14.48 -8.21
N ALA A 180 4.50 -13.92 -7.88
CA ALA A 180 4.13 -13.22 -6.64
C ALA A 180 4.65 -13.84 -5.34
N THR A 181 4.77 -15.17 -5.29
CA THR A 181 5.18 -15.94 -4.10
C THR A 181 6.64 -15.71 -3.67
N SER A 182 7.47 -15.14 -4.54
CA SER A 182 8.92 -14.89 -4.33
C SER A 182 9.23 -13.58 -3.56
N GLY A 183 8.54 -13.34 -2.44
CA GLY A 183 8.57 -12.07 -1.71
C GLY A 183 9.26 -12.06 -0.34
N SER A 184 9.81 -13.17 0.14
CA SER A 184 10.30 -13.29 1.52
C SER A 184 11.35 -12.24 1.93
N TRP A 185 12.12 -11.73 0.95
CA TRP A 185 13.11 -10.67 1.17
C TRP A 185 12.50 -9.34 1.62
N LEU A 186 11.23 -9.05 1.28
CA LEU A 186 10.51 -7.85 1.75
C LEU A 186 10.19 -7.91 3.25
N ASN A 187 10.02 -9.13 3.77
CA ASN A 187 9.74 -9.37 5.18
C ASN A 187 11.01 -9.57 6.02
N ALA A 188 12.18 -9.62 5.38
CA ALA A 188 13.45 -9.79 6.08
C ALA A 188 13.87 -8.47 6.72
N LEU A 189 14.26 -8.51 8.00
CA LEU A 189 14.80 -7.32 8.67
C LEU A 189 16.09 -6.89 7.95
N PRO A 190 16.23 -5.63 7.51
CA PRO A 190 17.41 -5.15 6.80
C PRO A 190 18.61 -5.02 7.76
N SER A 191 19.42 -6.07 7.88
CA SER A 191 20.59 -6.13 8.77
C SER A 191 21.83 -6.62 8.02
N PRO A 192 22.88 -5.78 7.89
CA PRO A 192 24.14 -6.19 7.27
C PRO A 192 24.79 -7.38 8.00
N GLN A 193 24.67 -7.43 9.33
CA GLN A 193 25.25 -8.47 10.18
C GLN A 193 24.58 -9.84 9.98
N LEU A 194 23.30 -9.85 9.60
CA LEU A 194 22.56 -11.08 9.28
C LEU A 194 22.63 -11.46 7.80
N GLY A 195 23.27 -10.64 6.95
CA GLY A 195 23.31 -10.85 5.51
C GLY A 195 21.97 -10.64 4.79
N THR A 196 20.97 -10.08 5.48
CA THR A 196 19.62 -9.82 4.94
C THR A 196 19.50 -8.41 4.34
N HIS A 197 20.53 -7.57 4.48
CA HIS A 197 20.56 -6.23 3.92
C HIS A 197 20.95 -6.22 2.45
N MET A 198 20.00 -5.85 1.59
CA MET A 198 20.24 -5.59 0.17
C MET A 198 20.78 -4.17 -0.07
N SER A 199 21.67 -4.04 -1.06
CA SER A 199 22.10 -2.73 -1.54
C SER A 199 20.92 -1.91 -2.07
N GLY A 200 21.03 -0.59 -2.04
CA GLY A 200 19.96 0.30 -2.48
C GLY A 200 19.51 0.05 -3.93
N GLU A 201 20.43 -0.24 -4.84
CA GLU A 201 20.10 -0.54 -6.24
C GLU A 201 19.51 -1.94 -6.41
N THR A 202 20.06 -2.96 -5.72
CA THR A 202 19.49 -4.31 -5.76
C THR A 202 18.04 -4.30 -5.27
N PHE A 203 17.80 -3.64 -4.13
CA PHE A 203 16.45 -3.52 -3.58
C PHE A 203 15.51 -2.76 -4.53
N ARG A 204 15.96 -1.63 -5.08
CA ARG A 204 15.21 -0.85 -6.07
C ARG A 204 14.81 -1.69 -7.29
N THR A 205 15.78 -2.37 -7.92
CA THR A 205 15.52 -3.20 -9.09
C THR A 205 14.60 -4.37 -8.76
N SER A 206 14.76 -5.01 -7.60
CA SER A 206 13.86 -6.09 -7.16
C SER A 206 12.43 -5.60 -6.96
N VAL A 207 12.22 -4.42 -6.35
CA VAL A 207 10.88 -3.83 -6.20
C VAL A 207 10.29 -3.44 -7.55
N ALA A 208 11.08 -2.80 -8.43
CA ALA A 208 10.63 -2.39 -9.75
C ALA A 208 10.17 -3.60 -10.59
N ILE A 209 10.97 -4.67 -10.65
CA ILE A 209 10.61 -5.90 -11.36
C ILE A 209 9.36 -6.54 -10.76
N ARG A 210 9.23 -6.54 -9.43
CA ARG A 210 8.07 -7.10 -8.72
C ARG A 210 6.78 -6.37 -9.04
N LEU A 211 6.82 -5.04 -9.20
CA LEU A 211 5.66 -4.20 -9.52
C LEU A 211 5.45 -3.95 -11.01
N GLY A 212 6.39 -4.37 -11.86
CA GLY A 212 6.37 -4.05 -13.29
C GLY A 212 6.63 -2.57 -13.57
N ALA A 213 7.34 -1.89 -12.68
CA ALA A 213 7.71 -0.49 -12.83
C ALA A 213 9.02 -0.34 -13.61
N ASP A 214 9.24 0.85 -14.16
CA ASP A 214 10.45 1.16 -14.92
C ASP A 214 11.68 1.15 -14.01
N VAL A 215 12.69 0.36 -14.41
CA VAL A 215 13.95 0.20 -13.68
C VAL A 215 14.96 1.26 -14.12
N SER A 216 14.97 1.57 -15.41
CA SER A 216 15.94 2.47 -16.04
C SER A 216 15.30 3.19 -17.21
N GLN A 217 15.95 4.24 -17.72
CA GLN A 217 15.58 4.77 -19.02
C GLN A 217 15.96 3.76 -20.12
N PRO A 218 15.22 3.71 -21.24
CA PRO A 218 15.62 2.91 -22.39
C PRO A 218 17.05 3.26 -22.82
N HIS A 219 17.89 2.26 -23.00
CA HIS A 219 19.31 2.45 -23.29
C HIS A 219 19.85 1.33 -24.19
N ARG A 220 21.08 1.50 -24.67
CA ARG A 220 21.82 0.45 -25.38
C ARG A 220 22.72 -0.28 -24.40
N CYS A 221 22.58 -1.60 -24.37
CA CYS A 221 23.47 -2.49 -23.62
C CYS A 221 24.89 -2.43 -24.25
N PRO A 222 25.97 -2.75 -23.50
CA PRO A 222 27.30 -2.93 -24.10
C PRO A 222 27.37 -3.94 -25.26
N CYS A 223 26.41 -4.86 -25.39
CA CYS A 223 26.27 -5.76 -26.55
C CYS A 223 25.49 -5.15 -27.73
N ASP A 224 25.19 -3.85 -27.68
CA ASP A 224 24.43 -3.04 -28.66
C ASP A 224 22.94 -3.41 -28.80
N ALA A 225 22.43 -4.34 -27.99
CA ALA A 225 21.00 -4.60 -27.88
C ALA A 225 20.26 -3.40 -27.27
N ALA A 226 19.11 -3.06 -27.84
CA ALA A 226 18.19 -2.08 -27.25
C ALA A 226 17.53 -2.68 -26.01
N VAL A 227 17.49 -1.93 -24.92
CA VAL A 227 16.86 -2.33 -23.65
C VAL A 227 15.74 -1.35 -23.33
N SER A 228 14.55 -1.86 -23.04
CA SER A 228 13.38 -1.07 -22.65
C SER A 228 13.48 -0.59 -21.20
N ALA A 229 12.56 0.28 -20.80
CA ALA A 229 12.58 0.90 -19.47
C ALA A 229 12.43 -0.11 -18.31
N ASN A 230 11.75 -1.23 -18.55
CA ASN A 230 11.63 -2.37 -17.65
C ASN A 230 12.92 -3.23 -17.54
N GLY A 231 13.99 -2.88 -18.26
CA GLY A 231 15.27 -3.59 -18.21
C GLY A 231 15.34 -4.85 -19.08
N LEU A 232 14.34 -5.09 -19.95
CA LEU A 232 14.32 -6.21 -20.88
C LEU A 232 14.84 -5.81 -22.27
N PRO A 233 15.42 -6.75 -23.04
CA PRO A 233 15.80 -6.47 -24.42
C PRO A 233 14.55 -6.22 -25.28
N VAL A 234 14.61 -5.19 -26.13
CA VAL A 234 13.61 -4.89 -27.14
C VAL A 234 13.95 -5.73 -28.37
N ASN A 235 13.11 -6.73 -28.65
CA ASN A 235 13.18 -7.52 -29.88
C ASN A 235 12.61 -6.75 -31.07
#